data_AF-A0A1I7YDM3-F1
#
_entry.id   AF-A0A1I7YDM3-F1
#
_cell.length_a   1.000
_cell.length_b   1.000
_cell.length_c   1.000
_cell.angle_alpha   90.00
_cell.angle_beta   90.00
_cell.angle_gamma   90.00
#
_symmetry.space_group_name_H-M   'P 1'
#
loop_
_entity.id
_entity.type
_entity.pdbx_description
1 polymer ?
#
loop_
_entity_poly.entity_id
_entity_poly.type
_entity_poly.pdbx_seq_one_letter_code
_entity_poly.pdbx_strand_id
1 'polypeptide(L)'
;MCLHPDRICDSIIDCEDGEDEGPSCEEKMCRNDTCAHICYNRPDGCEEKMCRNDTCAHICYNRPDGFACACKEGYTLHPDGRNCVKQDPCAFGACSQLCERQGHSKYCYCASNFEMAADKFTCKSTVPDAPYLVFTNRHEIRMNSLRRSGRNSSSRGYFTLRNTIALDYFYEGPGELTLFWSDIAYDKIYKGKLRHGVITDVEPIVSFGIWTAEGIAVDWIGMNIYWVDSLLDEIKPRVSP
;
A
#
# COMPACT_ATOMS: atom_id res chain seq x y z
N MET A 1 -9.41 -14.66 3.30
CA MET A 1 -9.81 -14.66 1.87
C MET A 1 -10.89 -13.60 1.68
N CYS A 2 -10.96 -12.91 0.54
CA CYS A 2 -12.03 -11.95 0.26
C CYS A 2 -12.98 -12.57 -0.76
N LEU A 3 -14.27 -12.70 -0.42
CA LEU A 3 -15.29 -13.26 -1.31
C LEU A 3 -16.08 -12.15 -1.99
N HIS A 4 -16.60 -12.46 -3.17
CA HIS A 4 -17.56 -11.59 -3.84
C HIS A 4 -18.87 -11.58 -3.03
N PRO A 5 -19.58 -10.45 -2.90
CA PRO A 5 -20.83 -10.40 -2.14
C PRO A 5 -21.91 -11.40 -2.57
N ASP A 6 -21.90 -11.84 -3.84
CA ASP A 6 -22.81 -12.87 -4.37
C ASP A 6 -22.51 -14.29 -3.89
N ARG A 7 -21.35 -14.50 -3.27
CA ARG A 7 -20.86 -15.78 -2.73
C ARG A 7 -20.97 -15.82 -1.20
N ILE A 8 -21.96 -15.12 -0.68
CA ILE A 8 -22.25 -15.05 0.75
C ILE A 8 -23.69 -15.50 0.88
N CYS A 9 -23.96 -16.55 1.65
CA CYS A 9 -25.27 -17.19 1.76
C CYS A 9 -25.82 -17.73 0.42
N ASP A 10 -24.95 -18.23 -0.47
CA ASP A 10 -25.30 -18.89 -1.73
C ASP A 10 -25.44 -20.42 -1.60
N SER A 11 -25.38 -20.95 -0.37
CA SER A 11 -25.41 -22.37 -0.03
C SER A 11 -24.17 -23.17 -0.47
N ILE A 12 -23.08 -22.48 -0.81
CA ILE A 12 -21.79 -23.08 -1.16
C ILE A 12 -20.77 -22.59 -0.14
N ILE A 13 -20.08 -23.54 0.51
CA ILE A 13 -18.97 -23.20 1.42
C ILE A 13 -17.75 -22.84 0.56
N ASP A 14 -17.56 -21.53 0.33
CA ASP A 14 -16.39 -20.94 -0.31
C ASP A 14 -15.28 -20.66 0.72
N CYS A 15 -15.60 -20.32 1.97
CA CYS A 15 -14.62 -20.09 3.05
C CYS A 15 -14.20 -21.39 3.77
N GLU A 16 -12.92 -21.51 4.16
CA GLU A 16 -12.40 -22.69 4.88
C GLU A 16 -13.07 -22.91 6.25
N ASP A 17 -13.54 -21.84 6.89
CA ASP A 17 -14.24 -21.84 8.19
C ASP A 17 -15.79 -21.89 8.04
N GLY A 18 -16.32 -21.79 6.81
CA GLY A 18 -17.77 -21.84 6.54
C GLY A 18 -18.56 -20.64 7.06
N GLU A 19 -17.89 -19.55 7.42
CA GLU A 19 -18.51 -18.31 7.92
C GLU A 19 -19.36 -17.60 6.86
N ASP A 20 -19.14 -17.90 5.59
CA ASP A 20 -19.93 -17.43 4.44
C ASP A 20 -21.33 -18.07 4.38
N GLU A 21 -21.51 -19.26 4.95
CA GLU A 21 -22.77 -20.02 5.02
C GLU A 21 -23.23 -20.29 6.46
N GLY A 22 -22.73 -19.49 7.41
CA GLY A 22 -22.98 -19.68 8.84
C GLY A 22 -24.45 -19.45 9.26
N PRO A 23 -24.78 -19.67 10.55
CA PRO A 23 -26.14 -19.54 11.09
C PRO A 23 -26.76 -18.15 10.89
N SER A 24 -25.94 -17.13 10.65
CA SER A 24 -26.38 -15.77 10.34
C SER A 24 -27.09 -15.67 8.98
N CYS A 25 -26.89 -16.63 8.05
CA CYS A 25 -27.59 -16.71 6.76
C CYS A 25 -29.03 -17.25 6.90
N GLU A 26 -29.28 -18.17 7.83
CA GLU A 26 -30.57 -18.86 7.97
C GLU A 26 -31.66 -18.00 8.64
N GLU A 27 -31.30 -17.02 9.46
CA GLU A 27 -32.26 -16.16 10.17
C GLU A 27 -32.62 -14.84 9.45
N LYS A 28 -31.89 -14.45 8.39
CA LYS A 28 -31.92 -13.05 7.89
C LYS A 28 -31.74 -12.87 6.37
N MET A 29 -32.09 -13.83 5.52
CA MET A 29 -32.14 -13.58 4.07
C MET A 29 -33.41 -14.10 3.39
N CYS A 30 -34.04 -13.24 2.57
CA CYS A 30 -35.25 -13.57 1.82
C CYS A 30 -34.92 -14.48 0.63
N ARG A 31 -35.57 -15.65 0.58
CA ARG A 31 -35.59 -16.53 -0.60
C ARG A 31 -36.69 -16.05 -1.56
N ASN A 32 -36.34 -15.79 -2.81
CA ASN A 32 -37.25 -15.52 -3.94
C ASN A 32 -38.23 -14.35 -3.80
N ASP A 33 -37.75 -13.10 -3.69
CA ASP A 33 -38.54 -11.84 -3.85
C ASP A 33 -39.90 -11.78 -3.10
N THR A 34 -40.07 -12.66 -2.13
CA THR A 34 -41.22 -12.78 -1.26
C THR A 34 -40.62 -13.03 0.10
N CYS A 35 -40.51 -11.98 0.91
CA CYS A 35 -40.17 -12.16 2.31
C CYS A 35 -41.37 -12.84 3.00
N ALA A 36 -41.47 -14.16 2.85
CA ALA A 36 -42.40 -14.99 3.59
C ALA A 36 -41.78 -15.35 4.95
N HIS A 37 -41.53 -14.35 5.78
CA HIS A 37 -41.46 -14.58 7.22
C HIS A 37 -42.90 -14.59 7.73
N ILE A 38 -43.39 -15.77 8.09
CA ILE A 38 -44.61 -15.90 8.87
C ILE A 38 -44.31 -15.34 10.27
N CYS A 39 -44.48 -14.03 10.44
CA CYS A 39 -44.36 -13.36 11.73
C CYS A 39 -45.62 -13.58 12.56
N TYR A 40 -45.74 -14.73 13.24
CA TYR A 40 -46.71 -14.87 14.31
C TYR A 40 -46.21 -14.08 15.54
N ASN A 41 -46.83 -12.93 15.78
CA ASN A 41 -46.91 -12.23 17.07
C ASN A 41 -45.58 -11.93 17.79
N ARG A 42 -44.81 -10.95 17.31
CA ARG A 42 -43.98 -10.11 18.19
C ARG A 42 -44.44 -8.65 18.13
N PRO A 43 -44.56 -7.94 19.27
CA PRO A 43 -45.05 -6.56 19.31
C PRO A 43 -44.03 -5.54 18.80
N ASP A 44 -42.74 -5.90 18.79
CA ASP A 44 -41.66 -5.07 18.31
C ASP A 44 -41.29 -5.54 16.89
N GLY A 45 -41.82 -4.83 15.89
CA GLY A 45 -41.74 -5.20 14.48
C GLY A 45 -40.30 -5.44 13.97
N CYS A 46 -40.18 -6.26 12.92
CA CYS A 46 -38.91 -6.51 12.25
C CYS A 46 -38.33 -5.17 11.74
N GLU A 47 -37.20 -4.70 12.28
CA GLU A 47 -36.49 -3.58 11.67
C GLU A 47 -35.90 -4.02 10.32
N GLU A 48 -36.56 -3.59 9.25
CA GLU A 48 -36.35 -3.97 7.85
C GLU A 48 -35.02 -3.44 7.26
N LYS A 49 -33.87 -3.94 7.70
CA LYS A 49 -32.55 -3.56 7.16
C LYS A 49 -32.10 -4.45 5.99
N MET A 50 -32.95 -4.64 4.99
CA MET A 50 -32.69 -5.50 3.82
C MET A 50 -32.77 -4.71 2.50
N CYS A 51 -32.27 -5.30 1.41
CA CYS A 51 -32.35 -4.69 0.09
C CYS A 51 -33.80 -4.45 -0.36
N ARG A 52 -34.11 -3.19 -0.67
CA ARG A 52 -35.34 -2.73 -1.33
C ARG A 52 -35.01 -1.82 -2.50
N ASN A 53 -36.01 -1.52 -3.33
CA ASN A 53 -35.84 -0.66 -4.51
C ASN A 53 -35.29 0.76 -4.21
N ASP A 54 -35.25 1.19 -2.94
CA ASP A 54 -34.74 2.50 -2.51
C ASP A 54 -33.57 2.44 -1.49
N THR A 55 -33.02 1.26 -1.17
CA THR A 55 -31.92 1.17 -0.18
C THR A 55 -30.56 1.59 -0.75
N CYS A 56 -30.32 1.35 -2.05
CA CYS A 56 -29.07 1.65 -2.73
C CYS A 56 -29.34 2.35 -4.07
N ALA A 57 -28.45 3.24 -4.50
CA ALA A 57 -28.61 3.93 -5.77
C ALA A 57 -28.41 3.02 -7.00
N HIS A 58 -27.57 1.97 -6.90
CA HIS A 58 -27.26 1.08 -8.02
C HIS A 58 -27.49 -0.39 -7.71
N ILE A 59 -26.59 -1.03 -6.96
CA ILE A 59 -26.62 -2.47 -6.69
C ILE A 59 -26.73 -2.65 -5.18
N CYS A 60 -27.56 -3.59 -4.75
CA CYS A 60 -27.75 -3.93 -3.35
C CYS A 60 -27.51 -5.42 -3.14
N TYR A 61 -26.65 -5.75 -2.18
CA TYR A 61 -26.37 -7.11 -1.72
C TYR A 61 -26.91 -7.29 -0.31
N ASN A 62 -27.70 -8.32 -0.08
CA ASN A 62 -28.08 -8.70 1.27
C ASN A 62 -26.85 -9.25 1.99
N ARG A 63 -26.71 -8.95 3.28
CA ARG A 63 -25.70 -9.55 4.16
C ARG A 63 -26.38 -10.04 5.44
N PRO A 64 -25.80 -11.00 6.17
CA PRO A 64 -26.36 -11.46 7.44
C PRO A 64 -26.63 -10.32 8.44
N ASP A 65 -25.80 -9.27 8.39
CA ASP A 65 -25.93 -8.06 9.21
C ASP A 65 -26.65 -6.87 8.52
N GLY A 66 -27.42 -7.14 7.46
CA GLY A 66 -28.27 -6.16 6.79
C GLY A 66 -28.06 -6.10 5.28
N PHE A 67 -27.47 -5.02 4.77
CA PHE A 67 -27.18 -4.88 3.34
C PHE A 67 -25.85 -4.18 3.06
N ALA A 68 -25.36 -4.32 1.84
CA ALA A 68 -24.23 -3.58 1.27
C ALA A 68 -24.64 -3.00 -0.07
N CYS A 69 -24.32 -1.73 -0.31
CA CYS A 69 -24.49 -1.14 -1.63
C CYS A 69 -23.20 -1.23 -2.43
N ALA A 70 -23.33 -1.46 -3.73
CA ALA A 70 -22.25 -1.39 -4.69
C ALA A 70 -22.64 -0.54 -5.90
N CYS A 71 -21.63 -0.08 -6.62
CA CYS A 71 -21.81 0.80 -7.76
C CYS A 71 -21.42 0.10 -9.06
N LYS A 72 -22.13 0.41 -10.14
CA LYS A 72 -21.79 -0.03 -11.50
C LYS A 72 -20.44 0.56 -11.93
N GLU A 73 -19.84 -0.04 -12.96
CA GLU A 73 -18.58 0.45 -13.53
C GLU A 73 -18.63 1.95 -13.84
N GLY A 74 -17.58 2.67 -13.47
CA GLY A 74 -17.48 4.12 -13.62
C GLY A 74 -18.17 4.93 -12.52
N TYR A 75 -18.58 4.30 -11.40
CA TYR A 75 -19.11 4.96 -10.22
C TYR A 75 -18.42 4.45 -8.95
N THR A 76 -18.25 5.34 -7.98
CA THR A 76 -17.72 5.02 -6.64
C THR A 76 -18.79 5.20 -5.59
N LEU A 77 -18.79 4.33 -4.57
CA LEU A 77 -19.74 4.42 -3.47
C LEU A 77 -19.45 5.67 -2.64
N HIS A 78 -20.48 6.48 -2.43
CA HIS A 78 -20.42 7.66 -1.60
C HIS A 78 -20.20 7.26 -0.12
N PRO A 79 -19.59 8.10 0.72
CA PRO A 79 -19.35 7.79 2.13
C PRO A 79 -20.62 7.50 2.97
N ASP A 80 -21.81 7.83 2.45
CA ASP A 80 -23.09 7.43 3.06
C ASP A 80 -23.40 5.92 2.93
N GLY A 81 -22.59 5.18 2.17
CA GLY A 81 -22.74 3.76 1.96
C GLY A 81 -23.94 3.35 1.10
N ARG A 82 -24.60 4.30 0.41
CA ARG A 82 -25.84 4.06 -0.37
C ARG A 82 -25.82 4.66 -1.75
N ASN A 83 -25.33 5.89 -1.87
CA ASN A 83 -25.35 6.62 -3.13
C ASN A 83 -24.10 6.31 -3.96
N CYS A 84 -24.24 6.36 -5.27
CA CYS A 84 -23.15 6.16 -6.20
C CYS A 84 -22.84 7.46 -6.93
N VAL A 85 -21.62 7.95 -6.78
CA VAL A 85 -21.15 9.14 -7.48
C VAL A 85 -20.33 8.73 -8.71
N LYS A 86 -20.46 9.47 -9.81
CA LYS A 86 -19.70 9.18 -11.02
C LYS A 86 -18.21 9.30 -10.70
N GLN A 87 -17.45 8.27 -11.01
CA GLN A 87 -16.02 8.25 -10.74
C GLN A 87 -15.35 9.35 -11.54
N ASP A 88 -14.49 10.12 -10.87
CA ASP A 88 -13.64 11.09 -11.54
C ASP A 88 -12.73 10.35 -12.54
N PRO A 89 -12.72 10.74 -13.84
CA PRO A 89 -11.76 10.20 -14.81
C PRO A 89 -10.29 10.31 -14.33
N CYS A 90 -10.00 11.27 -13.45
CA CYS A 90 -8.70 11.49 -12.81
C CYS A 90 -8.65 11.12 -11.33
N ALA A 91 -9.48 10.17 -10.88
CA ALA A 91 -9.35 9.60 -9.54
C ALA A 91 -7.93 9.03 -9.30
N PHE A 92 -7.55 8.88 -8.03
CA PHE A 92 -6.25 8.31 -7.66
C PHE A 92 -6.03 6.95 -8.36
N GLY A 93 -4.84 6.78 -8.96
CA GLY A 93 -4.50 5.59 -9.75
C GLY A 93 -5.02 5.58 -11.20
N ALA A 94 -5.75 6.61 -11.65
CA ALA A 94 -6.22 6.68 -13.04
C ALA A 94 -5.09 6.86 -14.07
N CYS A 95 -3.98 7.48 -13.67
CA CYS A 95 -2.74 7.63 -14.43
C CYS A 95 -1.55 7.33 -13.53
N SER A 96 -0.40 6.94 -14.08
CA SER A 96 0.81 6.69 -13.28
C SER A 96 1.41 7.96 -12.66
N GLN A 97 1.21 9.13 -13.28
CA GLN A 97 1.71 10.41 -12.81
C GLN A 97 0.64 11.50 -12.90
N LEU A 98 0.60 12.25 -14.01
CA LEU A 98 -0.29 13.40 -14.17
C LEU A 98 -1.54 12.98 -14.96
N CYS A 99 -2.70 13.53 -14.57
CA CYS A 99 -3.97 13.30 -15.24
C CYS A 99 -4.66 14.62 -15.55
N GLU A 100 -5.13 14.77 -16.78
CA GLU A 100 -6.00 15.87 -17.19
C GLU A 100 -7.36 15.33 -17.63
N ARG A 101 -8.42 15.99 -17.17
CA ARG A 101 -9.79 15.66 -17.57
C ARG A 101 -10.13 16.34 -18.88
N GLN A 102 -10.54 15.57 -19.88
CA GLN A 102 -11.14 16.10 -21.11
C GLN A 102 -12.58 15.59 -21.24
N GLY A 103 -13.53 16.38 -20.70
CA GLY A 103 -14.94 16.02 -20.66
C GLY A 103 -15.20 14.73 -19.87
N HIS A 104 -15.63 13.68 -20.57
CA HIS A 104 -15.85 12.34 -20.00
C HIS A 104 -14.63 11.40 -20.14
N SER A 105 -13.56 11.85 -20.78
CA SER A 105 -12.31 11.09 -20.95
C SER A 105 -11.21 11.62 -20.05
N LYS A 106 -10.12 10.84 -19.96
CA LYS A 106 -8.88 11.23 -19.29
C LYS A 106 -7.72 11.21 -20.28
N TYR A 107 -6.78 12.11 -20.08
CA TYR A 107 -5.49 12.10 -20.75
C TYR A 107 -4.39 12.06 -19.69
N CYS A 108 -3.53 11.04 -19.76
CA CYS A 108 -2.39 10.92 -18.87
C CYS A 108 -1.21 11.69 -19.46
N TYR A 109 -0.41 12.31 -18.59
CA TYR A 109 0.84 12.98 -18.95
C TYR A 109 1.95 12.54 -18.00
N CYS A 110 3.19 12.72 -18.44
CA CYS A 110 4.36 12.42 -17.64
C CYS A 110 5.01 13.72 -17.15
N ALA A 111 5.54 13.69 -15.93
CA ALA A 111 6.34 14.77 -15.37
C ALA A 111 7.66 14.92 -16.15
N SER A 112 8.40 15.99 -15.89
CA SER A 112 9.72 16.22 -16.48
C SER A 112 10.65 15.02 -16.26
N ASN A 113 11.42 14.65 -17.28
CA ASN A 113 12.31 13.48 -17.30
C ASN A 113 11.60 12.11 -17.29
N PHE A 114 10.34 12.08 -17.71
CA PHE A 114 9.60 10.84 -17.95
C PHE A 114 8.93 10.85 -19.33
N GLU A 115 8.89 9.67 -19.95
CA GLU A 115 8.25 9.44 -21.25
C GLU A 115 7.13 8.41 -21.13
N MET A 116 6.06 8.62 -21.89
CA MET A 116 4.88 7.76 -21.88
C MET A 116 5.15 6.46 -22.64
N ALA A 117 4.88 5.32 -22.00
CA ALA A 117 4.98 4.03 -22.64
C ALA A 117 3.81 3.79 -23.62
N ALA A 118 3.93 2.73 -24.43
CA ALA A 118 2.94 2.38 -25.44
C ALA A 118 1.55 2.04 -24.88
N ASP A 119 1.45 1.74 -23.58
CA ASP A 119 0.19 1.48 -22.87
C ASP A 119 -0.63 2.75 -22.55
N LYS A 120 -0.09 3.94 -22.86
CA LYS A 120 -0.70 5.25 -22.57
C LYS A 120 -1.01 5.48 -21.08
N PHE A 121 -0.33 4.75 -20.20
CA PHE A 121 -0.54 4.82 -18.75
C PHE A 121 0.78 4.95 -18.00
N THR A 122 1.79 4.15 -18.35
CA THR A 122 3.05 4.06 -17.62
C THR A 122 4.02 5.15 -18.07
N CYS A 123 4.49 5.97 -17.13
CA CYS A 123 5.57 6.93 -17.36
C CYS A 123 6.92 6.31 -16.98
N LYS A 124 7.84 6.20 -17.95
CA LYS A 124 9.19 5.65 -17.76
C LYS A 124 10.21 6.77 -17.65
N SER A 125 11.10 6.67 -16.69
CA SER A 125 12.19 7.65 -16.53
C SER A 125 13.09 7.67 -17.76
N THR A 126 13.42 8.87 -18.24
CA THR A 126 14.40 9.10 -19.32
C THR A 126 15.82 9.28 -18.79
N VAL A 127 15.98 9.36 -17.46
CA VAL A 127 17.29 9.47 -16.82
C VAL A 127 18.10 8.21 -17.15
N PRO A 128 19.38 8.35 -17.54
CA PRO A 128 20.21 7.22 -17.96
C PRO A 128 20.49 6.22 -16.83
N ASP A 129 20.45 6.69 -15.58
CA ASP A 129 20.71 5.88 -14.40
C ASP A 129 19.71 4.73 -14.27
N ALA A 130 20.26 3.54 -14.00
CA ALA A 130 19.43 2.37 -13.78
C ALA A 130 18.77 2.46 -12.39
N PRO A 131 17.48 2.11 -12.28
CA PRO A 131 16.85 1.95 -10.98
C PRO A 131 17.38 0.68 -10.29
N TYR A 132 17.64 0.79 -8.98
CA TYR A 132 18.13 -0.31 -8.16
C TYR A 132 17.21 -0.52 -6.94
N LEU A 133 17.03 -1.78 -6.56
CA LEU A 133 16.44 -2.16 -5.28
C LEU A 133 17.57 -2.38 -4.27
N VAL A 134 17.62 -1.53 -3.25
CA VAL A 134 18.55 -1.68 -2.11
C VAL A 134 17.78 -2.22 -0.92
N PHE A 135 18.30 -3.24 -0.26
CA PHE A 135 17.66 -3.86 0.90
C PHE A 135 18.67 -4.47 1.85
N THR A 136 18.27 -4.65 3.10
CA THR A 136 19.07 -5.31 4.13
C THR A 136 18.77 -6.80 4.16
N ASN A 137 19.80 -7.60 4.37
CA ASN A 137 19.72 -9.04 4.58
C ASN A 137 20.48 -9.41 5.85
N ARG A 138 20.08 -8.82 6.99
CA ARG A 138 20.63 -8.95 8.35
C ARG A 138 22.13 -8.70 8.51
N HIS A 139 22.95 -9.51 7.85
CA HIS A 139 24.40 -9.47 7.85
C HIS A 139 25.01 -8.75 6.64
N GLU A 140 24.20 -8.22 5.73
CA GLU A 140 24.68 -7.49 4.55
C GLU A 140 23.62 -6.53 4.01
N ILE A 141 24.04 -5.55 3.22
CA ILE A 141 23.15 -4.70 2.40
C ILE A 141 23.33 -5.13 0.95
N ARG A 142 22.24 -5.49 0.26
CA ARG A 142 22.24 -5.90 -1.14
C ARG A 142 21.64 -4.81 -2.03
N MET A 143 22.13 -4.75 -3.25
CA MET A 143 21.62 -3.86 -4.29
C MET A 143 21.43 -4.67 -5.56
N ASN A 144 20.25 -4.60 -6.18
CA ASN A 144 19.95 -5.30 -7.43
C ASN A 144 19.40 -4.33 -8.46
N SER A 145 19.95 -4.38 -9.68
CA SER A 145 19.42 -3.60 -10.79
C SER A 145 18.04 -4.12 -11.20
N LEU A 146 17.09 -3.20 -11.39
CA LEU A 146 15.75 -3.52 -11.87
C LEU A 146 15.69 -3.57 -13.42
N ARG A 147 16.74 -3.15 -14.11
CA ARG A 147 16.84 -3.36 -15.57
C ARG A 147 17.19 -4.81 -15.84
N ARG A 148 16.32 -5.49 -16.60
CA ARG A 148 16.49 -6.88 -17.07
C ARG A 148 17.62 -6.98 -18.11
N SER A 149 18.86 -6.83 -17.68
CA SER A 149 20.04 -7.14 -18.48
C SER A 149 20.34 -8.63 -18.32
N GLY A 150 20.43 -9.38 -19.43
CA GLY A 150 20.70 -10.82 -19.50
C GLY A 150 22.10 -11.24 -19.01
N ARG A 151 22.74 -10.42 -18.18
CA ARG A 151 23.96 -10.74 -17.45
C ARG A 151 23.70 -10.46 -15.99
N ASN A 152 23.99 -11.46 -15.16
CA ASN A 152 24.05 -11.41 -13.70
C ASN A 152 24.70 -10.10 -13.23
N SER A 153 23.89 -9.05 -13.10
CA SER A 153 24.29 -7.76 -12.56
C SER A 153 23.92 -7.78 -11.09
N SER A 154 24.46 -8.79 -10.40
CA SER A 154 24.52 -8.85 -8.95
C SER A 154 25.49 -7.76 -8.53
N SER A 155 24.99 -6.55 -8.24
CA SER A 155 25.80 -5.50 -7.64
C SER A 155 26.21 -5.99 -6.26
N ARG A 156 27.48 -6.42 -6.18
CA ARG A 156 28.14 -6.96 -4.99
C ARG A 156 28.54 -5.82 -4.06
N GLY A 157 27.62 -5.40 -3.18
CA GLY A 157 27.98 -4.68 -1.96
C GLY A 157 28.06 -5.66 -0.80
N TYR A 158 29.15 -6.40 -0.64
CA TYR A 158 29.30 -7.27 0.53
C TYR A 158 29.85 -6.46 1.71
N PHE A 159 29.01 -6.16 2.67
CA PHE A 159 29.42 -5.60 3.96
C PHE A 159 29.00 -6.58 5.03
N THR A 160 29.95 -7.06 5.83
CA THR A 160 29.64 -7.87 6.99
C THR A 160 29.05 -6.97 8.06
N LEU A 161 27.74 -6.87 8.08
CA LEU A 161 26.97 -6.21 9.11
C LEU A 161 26.61 -7.24 10.20
N ARG A 162 26.34 -6.76 11.41
CA ARG A 162 25.96 -7.67 12.50
C ARG A 162 24.48 -7.95 12.45
N ASN A 163 23.65 -6.93 12.63
CA ASN A 163 22.21 -7.10 12.68
C ASN A 163 21.52 -5.83 12.20
N THR A 164 21.50 -5.64 10.88
CA THR A 164 20.90 -4.47 10.26
C THR A 164 19.43 -4.68 9.95
N ILE A 165 18.58 -3.76 10.42
CA ILE A 165 17.12 -3.89 10.34
C ILE A 165 16.45 -2.79 9.53
N ALA A 166 16.94 -1.55 9.61
CA ALA A 166 16.41 -0.42 8.87
C ALA A 166 17.47 0.18 7.96
N LEU A 167 17.04 0.69 6.81
CA LEU A 167 17.88 1.32 5.80
C LEU A 167 17.09 2.42 5.11
N ASP A 168 17.73 3.55 4.87
CA ASP A 168 17.28 4.56 3.92
C ASP A 168 18.49 5.19 3.20
N TYR A 169 18.24 6.03 2.21
CA TYR A 169 19.29 6.57 1.35
C TYR A 169 19.08 8.05 0.99
N PHE A 170 20.19 8.68 0.61
CA PHE A 170 20.21 9.97 -0.05
C PHE A 170 20.93 9.84 -1.40
N TYR A 171 20.20 10.08 -2.48
CA TYR A 171 20.75 10.07 -3.83
C TYR A 171 21.42 11.42 -4.13
N GLU A 172 22.76 11.43 -4.15
CA GLU A 172 23.57 12.62 -4.44
C GLU A 172 23.75 12.81 -5.96
N GLY A 173 23.67 11.73 -6.73
CA GLY A 173 23.75 11.75 -8.17
C GLY A 173 24.10 10.39 -8.79
N PRO A 174 24.41 10.36 -10.09
CA PRO A 174 24.74 9.14 -10.81
C PRO A 174 25.88 8.36 -10.15
N GLY A 175 25.58 7.15 -9.65
CA GLY A 175 26.54 6.27 -9.01
C GLY A 175 27.02 6.69 -7.62
N GLU A 176 26.46 7.77 -7.06
CA GLU A 176 26.80 8.35 -5.76
C GLU A 176 25.57 8.32 -4.85
N LEU A 177 25.60 7.44 -3.84
CA LEU A 177 24.50 7.21 -2.92
C LEU A 177 25.02 7.23 -1.49
N THR A 178 24.46 8.06 -0.62
CA THR A 178 24.74 7.98 0.81
C THR A 178 23.69 7.09 1.47
N LEU A 179 24.13 6.02 2.13
CA LEU A 179 23.29 5.07 2.83
C LEU A 179 23.28 5.37 4.33
N PHE A 180 22.12 5.17 4.95
CA PHE A 180 21.91 5.26 6.39
C PHE A 180 21.27 3.98 6.88
N TRP A 181 21.86 3.33 7.87
CA TRP A 181 21.33 2.06 8.38
C TRP A 181 21.47 1.94 9.90
N SER A 182 20.53 1.23 10.52
CA SER A 182 20.60 0.88 11.94
C SER A 182 21.28 -0.47 12.13
N ASP A 183 22.13 -0.59 13.14
CA ASP A 183 22.66 -1.87 13.61
C ASP A 183 22.28 -2.07 15.08
N ILE A 184 21.31 -2.96 15.32
CA ILE A 184 20.80 -3.25 16.67
C ILE A 184 21.74 -4.13 17.49
N ALA A 185 22.84 -4.64 16.91
CA ALA A 185 23.85 -5.31 17.72
C ALA A 185 24.75 -4.32 18.48
N TYR A 186 24.80 -3.06 18.01
CA TYR A 186 25.62 -2.00 18.59
C TYR A 186 24.82 -0.80 19.07
N ASP A 187 23.50 -0.79 18.85
CA ASP A 187 22.60 0.31 19.17
C ASP A 187 23.00 1.62 18.49
N LYS A 188 23.37 1.53 17.21
CA LYS A 188 23.88 2.68 16.43
C LYS A 188 23.18 2.83 15.10
N ILE A 189 23.13 4.07 14.64
CA ILE A 189 22.82 4.40 13.26
C ILE A 189 24.12 4.84 12.59
N TYR A 190 24.41 4.22 11.46
CA TYR A 190 25.58 4.49 10.64
C TYR A 190 25.20 5.24 9.37
N LYS A 191 26.18 5.97 8.84
CA LYS A 191 26.18 6.60 7.53
C LYS A 191 27.38 6.08 6.75
N GLY A 192 27.23 5.88 5.45
CA GLY A 192 28.34 5.53 4.56
C GLY A 192 28.02 5.91 3.12
N LYS A 193 29.06 6.17 2.32
CA LYS A 193 28.94 6.54 0.91
C LYS A 193 29.14 5.33 0.03
N LEU A 194 28.13 4.94 -0.74
CA LEU A 194 28.22 3.90 -1.74
C LEU A 194 28.76 4.48 -3.06
N ARG A 195 29.98 4.09 -3.40
CA ARG A 195 30.67 4.43 -4.66
C ARG A 195 31.04 3.14 -5.40
N HIS A 196 30.62 3.01 -6.65
CA HIS A 196 30.96 1.84 -7.49
C HIS A 196 30.66 0.47 -6.83
N GLY A 197 29.60 0.38 -6.02
CA GLY A 197 29.21 -0.85 -5.32
C GLY A 197 29.93 -1.11 -4.00
N VAL A 198 30.82 -0.20 -3.57
CA VAL A 198 31.53 -0.27 -2.29
C VAL A 198 31.11 0.90 -1.41
N ILE A 199 30.70 0.61 -0.17
CA ILE A 199 30.47 1.59 0.88
C ILE A 199 31.82 2.00 1.48
N THR A 200 32.12 3.29 1.40
CA THR A 200 33.24 3.98 2.03
C THR A 200 32.73 4.97 3.07
N ASP A 201 33.65 5.59 3.81
CA ASP A 201 33.34 6.68 4.76
C ASP A 201 32.28 6.30 5.80
N VAL A 202 32.40 5.08 6.35
CA VAL A 202 31.47 4.56 7.36
C VAL A 202 31.71 5.24 8.69
N GLU A 203 30.72 5.97 9.17
CA GLU A 203 30.76 6.66 10.47
C GLU A 203 29.45 6.47 11.25
N PRO A 204 29.50 6.35 12.59
CA PRO A 204 28.30 6.34 13.40
C PRO A 204 27.75 7.77 13.53
N ILE A 205 26.53 7.99 13.07
CA ILE A 205 25.83 9.28 13.18
C ILE A 205 25.01 9.38 14.47
N VAL A 206 24.54 8.24 14.99
CA VAL A 206 23.96 8.16 16.33
C VAL A 206 24.65 7.05 17.09
N SER A 207 25.17 7.38 18.27
CA SER A 207 25.97 6.47 19.10
C SER A 207 25.37 6.15 20.46
N PHE A 208 24.30 6.85 20.85
CA PHE A 208 23.68 6.75 22.17
C PHE A 208 22.22 7.22 22.12
N GLY A 209 21.41 6.75 23.07
CA GLY A 209 19.99 7.14 23.18
C GLY A 209 19.06 6.44 22.19
N ILE A 210 19.52 5.31 21.64
CA ILE A 210 18.78 4.40 20.75
C ILE A 210 18.92 2.99 21.32
N TRP A 211 17.86 2.19 21.22
CA TRP A 211 17.88 0.76 21.50
C TRP A 211 17.52 -0.03 20.24
N THR A 212 16.35 0.22 19.66
CA THR A 212 15.86 -0.54 18.51
C THR A 212 15.34 0.40 17.43
N ALA A 213 16.25 0.94 16.63
CA ALA A 213 15.90 1.75 15.46
C ALA A 213 15.33 0.87 14.33
N GLU A 214 14.02 0.61 14.37
CA GLU A 214 13.29 -0.26 13.44
C GLU A 214 12.90 0.43 12.13
N GLY A 215 12.77 1.76 12.14
CA GLY A 215 12.49 2.57 10.96
C GLY A 215 13.45 3.75 10.87
N ILE A 216 13.88 4.07 9.65
CA ILE A 216 14.70 5.25 9.33
C ILE A 216 14.04 5.97 8.14
N ALA A 217 14.02 7.30 8.19
CA ALA A 217 13.61 8.16 7.09
C ALA A 217 14.57 9.34 6.95
N VAL A 218 15.01 9.63 5.73
CA VAL A 218 15.94 10.71 5.39
C VAL A 218 15.21 11.81 4.66
N ASP A 219 15.24 13.01 5.22
CA ASP A 219 14.81 14.23 4.55
C ASP A 219 16.01 14.87 3.86
N TRP A 220 16.11 14.64 2.55
CA TRP A 220 17.20 15.15 1.73
C TRP A 220 17.10 16.64 1.43
N ILE A 221 15.96 17.29 1.69
CA ILE A 221 15.79 18.74 1.49
C ILE A 221 16.23 19.47 2.75
N GLY A 222 15.72 19.05 3.91
CA GLY A 222 16.07 19.60 5.21
C GLY A 222 17.39 19.09 5.78
N MET A 223 18.03 18.12 5.13
CA MET A 223 19.27 17.46 5.58
C MET A 223 19.15 16.82 6.97
N ASN A 224 17.98 16.25 7.26
CA ASN A 224 17.63 15.64 8.53
C ASN A 224 17.43 14.13 8.40
N ILE A 225 17.65 13.42 9.51
CA ILE A 225 17.31 12.00 9.62
C ILE A 225 16.35 11.80 10.79
N TYR A 226 15.36 10.94 10.57
CA TYR A 226 14.34 10.56 11.53
C TYR A 226 14.40 9.05 11.74
N TRP A 227 14.20 8.60 12.97
CA TRP A 227 14.08 7.18 13.27
C TRP A 227 12.99 6.92 14.29
N VAL A 228 12.48 5.70 14.27
CA VAL A 228 11.51 5.19 15.24
C VAL A 228 12.24 4.20 16.15
N ASP A 229 12.14 4.42 17.45
CA ASP A 229 12.64 3.51 18.47
C ASP A 229 11.48 2.74 19.09
N SER A 230 11.40 1.44 18.84
CA SER A 230 10.27 0.61 19.27
C SER A 230 10.24 0.33 20.78
N LEU A 231 11.38 0.46 21.47
CA LEU A 231 11.44 0.26 22.93
C LEU A 231 11.14 1.55 23.70
N LEU A 232 11.42 2.70 23.11
CA LEU A 232 11.12 4.00 23.71
C LEU A 232 9.75 4.56 23.29
N ASP A 233 9.11 3.96 22.28
CA ASP A 233 7.84 4.42 21.69
C ASP A 233 7.88 5.90 21.27
N GLU A 234 9.02 6.30 20.67
CA GLU A 234 9.32 7.69 20.32
C GLU A 234 9.82 7.80 18.87
N ILE A 235 9.45 8.92 18.21
CA ILE A 235 10.04 9.37 16.96
C ILE A 235 11.08 10.44 17.28
N LYS A 236 12.33 10.24 16.87
CA LYS A 236 13.43 11.16 17.16
C LYS A 236 13.97 11.79 15.89
N PRO A 237 14.11 13.13 15.83
CA PRO A 237 14.85 13.81 14.78
C PRO A 237 16.32 13.98 15.18
N ARG A 238 17.23 13.89 14.20
CA ARG A 238 18.57 14.46 14.31
C ARG A 238 18.71 15.53 13.24
N VAL A 239 18.83 16.77 13.73
CA VAL A 239 19.13 17.94 12.92
C VAL A 239 20.63 17.99 12.71
N SER A 240 21.08 17.90 11.47
CA SER A 240 22.47 18.21 11.13
C SER A 240 22.64 19.73 11.33
N PRO A 241 23.62 20.22 12.11
CA PRO A 241 23.93 21.65 12.14
C PRO A 241 24.43 22.16 10.78
#